data_AF-A0A1Y1LY79-F1
#
_entry.id   AF-A0A1Y1LY79-F1
#
_cell.length_a   1.000
_cell.length_b   1.000
_cell.length_c   1.000
_cell.angle_alpha   90.00
_cell.angle_beta   90.00
_cell.angle_gamma   90.00
#
_symmetry.space_group_name_H-M   'P 1'
#
loop_
_entity.id
_entity.type
_entity.pdbx_description
1 polymer ?
#
loop_
_entity_poly.entity_id
_entity_poly.type
_entity_poly.pdbx_seq_one_letter_code
_entity_poly.pdbx_strand_id
1 'polypeptide(L)'
;DTKTKFLDTLDEINKLEYQISEDHVPNYQVLETFDQLICHIESVAKRAIPPATASPYATGSEPQRDLVTAKTIRKLPELPLPKFNGNIKDWPLFIEIYNNMIHNNRDLNDVDRVNYLVGCLSGSALSVCSGIPPIGDNYRIILKALVDKFDDKRLIANSYIEQLLNFKQAQGETFASLNLFI
;
A
#
# COMPACT_ATOMS: atom_id res chain seq x y z
N ASP A 1 12.57 21.93 27.74
CA ASP A 1 11.81 20.69 27.60
C ASP A 1 11.38 20.51 26.15
N THR A 2 11.60 19.34 25.55
CA THR A 2 11.35 19.12 24.11
C THR A 2 9.86 19.14 23.78
N LYS A 3 8.99 18.73 24.72
CA LYS A 3 7.54 18.78 24.56
C LYS A 3 7.03 20.22 24.54
N THR A 4 7.58 21.08 25.40
CA THR A 4 7.22 22.50 25.43
C THR A 4 7.62 23.23 24.15
N LYS A 5 8.81 22.93 23.59
CA LYS A 5 9.21 23.49 22.28
C LYS A 5 8.29 23.03 21.15
N PHE A 6 7.86 21.77 21.17
CA PHE A 6 6.93 21.23 20.19
C PHE A 6 5.54 21.90 20.28
N LEU A 7 5.02 22.07 21.49
CA LEU A 7 3.77 22.78 21.75
C LEU A 7 3.83 24.24 21.26
N ASP A 8 4.93 24.94 21.54
CA ASP A 8 5.13 26.33 21.12
C ASP A 8 5.14 26.46 19.60
N THR A 9 5.86 25.58 18.90
CA THR A 9 5.84 25.56 17.42
C THR A 9 4.48 25.20 16.84
N LEU A 10 3.71 24.32 17.50
CA LEU A 10 2.39 23.92 17.02
C LEU A 10 1.37 25.03 17.24
N ASP A 11 1.47 25.78 18.34
CA ASP A 11 0.67 26.98 18.57
C ASP A 11 0.99 28.07 17.54
N GLU A 12 2.28 28.27 17.24
CA GLU A 12 2.72 29.22 16.21
C GLU A 12 2.19 28.83 14.82
N ILE A 13 2.24 27.55 14.44
CA ILE A 13 1.70 27.06 13.16
C ILE A 13 0.18 27.30 13.08
N ASN A 14 -0.59 26.90 14.10
CA ASN A 14 -2.03 27.10 14.10
C ASN A 14 -2.41 28.59 14.08
N LYS A 15 -1.63 29.46 14.74
CA LYS A 15 -1.81 30.91 14.73
C LYS A 15 -1.50 31.54 13.37
N LEU A 16 -0.50 31.04 12.65
CA LEU A 16 -0.19 31.46 11.29
C LEU A 16 -1.27 30.99 10.31
N GLU A 17 -1.78 29.77 10.45
CA GLU A 17 -2.86 29.26 9.60
C GLU A 17 -4.19 29.98 9.82
N TYR A 18 -4.50 30.40 11.06
CA TYR A 18 -5.66 31.26 11.34
C TYR A 18 -5.57 32.64 10.68
N GLN A 19 -4.36 33.20 10.53
CA GLN A 19 -4.15 34.49 9.84
C GLN A 19 -4.30 34.36 8.30
N ILE A 20 -4.14 33.16 7.76
CA ILE A 20 -4.25 32.87 6.32
C ILE A 20 -5.69 32.50 5.96
N SER A 21 -6.44 31.89 6.87
CA SER A 21 -7.85 31.53 6.70
C SER A 21 -8.60 31.58 8.02
N GLU A 22 -9.59 32.48 8.13
CA GLU A 22 -10.34 32.77 9.36
C GLU A 22 -11.25 31.60 9.81
N ASP A 23 -11.56 30.66 8.91
CA ASP A 23 -12.30 29.41 9.16
C ASP A 23 -11.39 28.23 9.60
N HIS A 24 -10.10 28.48 9.86
CA HIS A 24 -9.15 27.42 10.24
C HIS A 24 -9.46 26.85 11.63
N VAL A 25 -9.66 25.54 11.70
CA VAL A 25 -9.80 24.79 12.96
C VAL A 25 -8.43 24.23 13.35
N PRO A 26 -7.86 24.63 14.49
CA PRO A 26 -6.56 24.17 14.94
C PRO A 26 -6.48 22.64 15.05
N ASN A 27 -5.41 22.04 14.50
CA ASN A 27 -5.22 20.60 14.52
C ASN A 27 -4.20 20.18 15.59
N TYR A 28 -4.69 19.45 16.60
CA TYR A 28 -3.89 18.96 17.72
C TYR A 28 -3.69 17.44 17.72
N GLN A 29 -4.11 16.71 16.68
CA GLN A 29 -3.88 15.25 16.61
C GLN A 29 -2.38 14.90 16.67
N VAL A 30 -1.52 15.81 16.21
CA VAL A 30 -0.07 15.62 16.24
C VAL A 30 0.47 15.51 17.69
N LEU A 31 -0.21 16.11 18.68
CA LEU A 31 0.14 15.96 20.10
C LEU A 31 -0.10 14.56 20.64
N GLU A 32 -1.21 13.92 20.23
CA GLU A 32 -1.49 12.53 20.62
C GLU A 32 -0.43 11.59 20.07
N THR A 33 0.02 11.81 18.83
CA THR A 33 1.09 11.01 18.23
C THR A 33 2.45 11.23 18.90
N PHE A 34 2.72 12.45 19.39
CA PHE A 34 3.94 12.74 20.14
C PHE A 34 3.98 11.97 21.46
N ASP A 35 2.88 11.97 22.22
CA ASP A 35 2.80 11.24 23.48
C ASP A 35 2.88 9.71 23.27
N GLN A 36 2.26 9.19 22.20
CA GLN A 36 2.41 7.79 21.80
C GLN A 36 3.87 7.43 21.47
N LEU A 37 4.58 8.32 20.77
CA LEU A 37 5.98 8.13 20.40
C LEU A 37 6.91 8.18 21.60
N ILE A 38 6.69 9.10 22.55
CA ILE A 38 7.46 9.15 23.80
C ILE A 38 7.20 7.89 24.63
N CYS A 39 5.95 7.45 24.80
CA CYS A 39 5.65 6.19 25.49
C CYS A 39 6.32 4.99 24.81
N HIS A 40 6.37 4.97 23.47
CA HIS A 40 7.08 3.93 22.74
C HIS A 40 8.58 3.95 23.04
N ILE A 41 9.22 5.12 22.96
CA ILE A 41 10.65 5.28 23.24
C ILE A 41 10.98 4.90 24.69
N GLU A 42 10.16 5.31 25.66
CA GLU A 42 10.34 4.92 27.06
C GLU A 42 10.18 3.42 27.27
N SER A 43 9.20 2.78 26.60
CA SER A 43 9.01 1.33 26.70
C SER A 43 10.20 0.55 26.11
N VAL A 44 10.82 1.09 25.06
CA VAL A 44 12.02 0.54 24.45
C VAL A 44 13.25 0.78 25.33
N ALA A 45 13.40 1.97 25.91
CA ALA A 45 14.50 2.30 26.81
C ALA A 45 14.47 1.44 28.09
N LYS A 46 13.29 1.22 28.68
CA LYS A 46 13.10 0.33 29.84
C LYS A 46 13.42 -1.13 29.52
N ARG A 47 13.25 -1.55 28.27
CA ARG A 47 13.63 -2.90 27.81
C ARG A 47 15.13 -3.03 27.52
N ALA A 48 15.80 -1.95 27.15
CA ALA A 48 17.22 -1.95 26.80
C ALA A 48 18.17 -1.82 28.00
N ILE A 49 17.69 -1.34 29.15
CA ILE A 49 18.49 -1.15 30.36
C ILE A 49 17.94 -2.07 31.47
N PRO A 50 18.57 -3.23 31.76
CA PRO A 50 18.21 -4.00 32.94
C PRO A 50 18.56 -3.20 34.21
N PRO A 51 17.72 -3.21 35.26
CA PRO A 51 18.10 -2.60 36.54
C PRO A 51 19.28 -3.39 37.12
N ALA A 52 20.43 -2.75 37.18
CA ALA A 52 21.59 -3.27 37.90
C ALA A 52 21.29 -3.26 39.41
N THR A 53 20.77 -4.36 39.94
CA THR A 53 20.96 -4.74 41.36
C THR A 53 20.79 -6.25 41.58
N ALA A 54 21.81 -6.83 42.23
CA ALA A 54 21.82 -8.07 43.03
C ALA A 54 22.13 -9.45 42.37
N SER A 55 23.43 -9.75 42.41
CA SER A 55 24.06 -10.99 42.93
C SER A 55 24.20 -12.26 42.04
N PRO A 56 25.33 -13.02 42.18
CA PRO A 56 25.74 -14.06 41.23
C PRO A 56 25.53 -15.48 41.81
N TYR A 57 24.79 -16.35 41.13
CA TYR A 57 25.04 -17.81 41.15
C TYR A 57 24.16 -18.55 40.14
N ALA A 58 24.68 -19.68 39.67
CA ALA A 58 24.01 -20.80 39.00
C ALA A 58 23.73 -20.71 37.49
N THR A 59 24.72 -21.18 36.74
CA THR A 59 24.63 -22.31 35.79
C THR A 59 23.23 -22.82 35.46
N GLY A 60 22.85 -22.69 34.19
CA GLY A 60 21.70 -23.35 33.58
C GLY A 60 21.72 -23.14 32.08
N SER A 61 22.30 -24.08 31.35
CA SER A 61 22.33 -24.15 29.90
C SER A 61 20.92 -24.41 29.34
N GLU A 62 20.37 -23.45 28.59
CA GLU A 62 19.33 -23.66 27.58
C GLU A 62 19.36 -22.49 26.57
N PRO A 63 19.21 -22.74 25.26
CA PRO A 63 19.44 -21.73 24.24
C PRO A 63 18.25 -20.77 24.18
N GLN A 64 18.42 -19.56 24.73
CA GLN A 64 17.48 -18.46 24.59
C GLN A 64 17.40 -18.06 23.11
N ARG A 65 16.34 -18.53 22.46
CA ARG A 65 15.92 -18.14 21.11
C ARG A 65 15.87 -16.62 21.02
N ASP A 66 16.67 -16.06 20.12
CA ASP A 66 16.57 -14.68 19.66
C ASP A 66 15.11 -14.34 19.33
N LEU A 67 14.47 -13.59 20.22
CA LEU A 67 13.23 -12.88 19.89
C LEU A 67 13.65 -11.62 19.13
N VAL A 68 14.07 -11.85 17.88
CA VAL A 68 14.02 -10.85 16.82
C VAL A 68 12.60 -10.32 16.89
N THR A 69 12.42 -9.09 17.39
CA THR A 69 11.19 -8.34 17.15
C THR A 69 11.25 -7.96 15.68
N ALA A 70 11.05 -8.97 14.83
CA ALA A 70 10.56 -8.76 13.50
C ALA A 70 9.30 -7.94 13.75
N LYS A 71 9.36 -6.67 13.33
CA LYS A 71 8.18 -5.94 12.89
C LYS A 71 7.32 -7.02 12.25
N THR A 72 6.20 -7.37 12.86
CA THR A 72 5.15 -8.10 12.18
C THR A 72 4.65 -7.10 11.13
N ILE A 73 5.49 -6.89 10.10
CA ILE A 73 5.08 -6.89 8.71
C ILE A 73 4.19 -8.11 8.72
N ARG A 74 2.90 -7.86 8.89
CA ARG A 74 1.88 -8.83 8.58
C ARG A 74 2.32 -9.27 7.20
N LYS A 75 2.93 -10.45 7.11
CA LYS A 75 3.14 -11.12 5.85
C LYS A 75 1.71 -11.41 5.43
N LEU A 76 1.08 -10.37 4.87
CA LEU A 76 -0.08 -10.53 4.04
C LEU A 76 0.32 -11.69 3.14
N PRO A 77 -0.48 -12.76 3.07
CA PRO A 77 -0.20 -13.84 2.13
C PRO A 77 0.16 -13.15 0.83
N GLU A 78 1.38 -13.40 0.32
CA GLU A 78 1.94 -12.71 -0.85
C GLU A 78 0.81 -12.55 -1.85
N LEU A 79 0.19 -11.36 -1.91
CA LEU A 79 -0.99 -11.23 -2.76
C LEU A 79 -0.38 -11.31 -4.14
N PRO A 80 -0.61 -12.41 -4.89
CA PRO A 80 0.11 -12.62 -6.12
C PRO A 80 -0.23 -11.40 -6.97
N LEU A 81 0.80 -10.63 -7.29
CA LEU A 81 0.61 -9.40 -8.04
C LEU A 81 -0.26 -9.74 -9.25
N PRO A 82 -1.40 -9.05 -9.43
CA PRO A 82 -2.32 -9.39 -10.50
C PRO A 82 -1.56 -9.30 -11.82
N LYS A 83 -1.48 -10.43 -12.53
CA LYS A 83 -0.83 -10.46 -13.83
C LYS A 83 -1.72 -9.76 -14.84
N PHE A 84 -1.17 -8.75 -15.50
CA PHE A 84 -1.89 -8.00 -16.51
C PHE A 84 -1.40 -8.40 -17.90
N ASN A 85 -2.23 -9.18 -18.61
CA ASN A 85 -1.93 -9.66 -19.96
C ASN A 85 -2.23 -8.62 -21.07
N GLY A 86 -2.75 -7.44 -20.72
CA GLY A 86 -3.26 -6.45 -21.68
C GLY A 86 -4.77 -6.50 -21.90
N ASN A 87 -5.53 -7.18 -21.05
CA ASN A 87 -7.00 -7.18 -21.15
C ASN A 87 -7.57 -5.86 -20.62
N ILE A 88 -8.15 -5.07 -21.51
CA ILE A 88 -8.71 -3.74 -21.18
C ILE A 88 -9.76 -3.81 -20.05
N LYS A 89 -10.47 -4.94 -19.92
CA LYS A 89 -11.48 -5.18 -18.86
C LYS A 89 -10.89 -5.21 -17.45
N ASP A 90 -9.70 -5.80 -17.32
CA ASP A 90 -9.03 -6.02 -16.03
C ASP A 90 -8.13 -4.82 -15.66
N TRP A 91 -7.92 -3.89 -16.60
CA TRP A 91 -7.12 -2.68 -16.39
C TRP A 91 -7.55 -1.84 -15.17
N PRO A 92 -8.84 -1.46 -15.00
CA PRO A 92 -9.26 -0.65 -13.86
C PRO A 92 -9.04 -1.35 -12.51
N LEU A 93 -9.25 -2.67 -12.46
CA LEU A 93 -8.98 -3.44 -11.25
C LEU A 93 -7.48 -3.53 -10.96
N PHE A 94 -6.68 -3.76 -12.00
CA PHE A 94 -5.23 -3.85 -11.91
C PHE A 94 -4.61 -2.54 -11.39
N ILE A 95 -5.00 -1.40 -11.96
CA ILE A 95 -4.39 -0.11 -11.61
C ILE A 95 -4.73 0.30 -10.17
N GLU A 96 -5.95 0.02 -9.69
CA GLU A 96 -6.36 0.26 -8.30
C GLU A 96 -5.54 -0.60 -7.32
N ILE A 97 -5.40 -1.90 -7.59
CA ILE A 97 -4.60 -2.81 -6.76
C ILE A 97 -3.14 -2.38 -6.75
N TYR A 98 -2.60 -2.05 -7.93
CA TYR A 98 -1.21 -1.61 -8.08
C TYR A 98 -0.96 -0.29 -7.34
N ASN A 99 -1.88 0.68 -7.43
CA ASN A 99 -1.77 1.94 -6.71
C ASN A 99 -1.80 1.73 -5.19
N ASN A 100 -2.68 0.87 -4.71
CA ASN A 100 -2.80 0.60 -3.28
C ASN A 100 -1.56 -0.12 -2.72
N MET A 101 -1.01 -1.09 -3.45
CA MET A 101 0.13 -1.89 -2.98
C MET A 101 1.50 -1.25 -3.20
N ILE A 102 1.73 -0.63 -4.35
CA ILE A 102 3.07 -0.27 -4.82
C ILE A 102 3.23 1.25 -4.86
N HIS A 103 2.23 1.98 -5.36
CA HIS A 103 2.31 3.43 -5.46
C HIS A 103 2.23 4.11 -4.07
N ASN A 104 1.30 3.68 -3.23
CA ASN A 104 1.12 4.23 -1.88
C ASN A 104 2.16 3.75 -0.86
N ASN A 105 2.97 2.76 -1.22
CA ASN A 105 4.00 2.24 -0.33
C ASN A 105 5.23 3.14 -0.34
N ARG A 106 5.48 3.83 0.79
CA ARG A 106 6.61 4.74 0.98
C ARG A 106 7.95 4.02 1.19
N ASP A 107 7.92 2.72 1.48
CA ASP A 107 9.13 1.91 1.67
C ASP A 107 9.77 1.46 0.33
N LEU A 108 9.12 1.68 -0.81
CA LEU A 108 9.62 1.29 -2.14
C LEU A 108 10.26 2.47 -2.88
N ASN A 109 11.34 2.20 -3.60
CA ASN A 109 11.98 3.19 -4.47
C ASN A 109 11.37 3.14 -5.88
N ASP A 110 11.44 4.23 -6.65
CA ASP A 110 10.83 4.28 -7.99
C ASP A 110 11.37 3.21 -8.95
N VAL A 111 12.65 2.84 -8.79
CA VAL A 111 13.28 1.73 -9.52
C VAL A 111 12.62 0.40 -9.16
N ASP A 112 12.35 0.14 -7.89
CA ASP A 112 11.69 -1.10 -7.48
C ASP A 112 10.25 -1.12 -7.98
N ARG A 113 9.52 0.01 -7.86
CA ARG A 113 8.14 0.14 -8.35
C ARG A 113 8.01 -0.22 -9.83
N VAL A 114 8.92 0.28 -10.67
CA VAL A 114 8.89 -0.02 -12.11
C VAL A 114 9.29 -1.46 -12.42
N ASN A 115 10.24 -2.03 -11.68
CA ASN A 115 10.58 -3.45 -11.83
C ASN A 115 9.41 -4.36 -11.43
N TYR A 116 8.71 -4.03 -10.34
CA TYR A 116 7.48 -4.71 -9.97
C TYR A 116 6.41 -4.56 -11.05
N LEU A 117 6.20 -3.35 -11.58
CA LEU A 117 5.24 -3.11 -12.65
C LEU A 117 5.53 -4.03 -13.84
N VAL A 118 6.75 -3.99 -14.38
CA VAL A 118 7.14 -4.81 -15.53
C VAL A 118 6.99 -6.31 -15.24
N GLY A 119 7.28 -6.76 -14.01
CA GLY A 119 7.07 -8.14 -13.59
C GLY A 119 5.59 -8.57 -13.51
N CYS A 120 4.67 -7.61 -13.31
CA CYS A 120 3.22 -7.86 -13.34
C CYS A 120 2.66 -7.88 -14.76
N LEU A 121 3.32 -7.18 -15.70
CA LEU A 121 2.86 -7.07 -17.08
C LEU A 121 3.21 -8.35 -17.86
N SER A 122 2.35 -8.70 -18.79
CA SER A 122 2.51 -9.87 -19.64
C SER A 122 1.86 -9.63 -21.00
N GLY A 123 2.32 -10.36 -22.03
CA GLY A 123 1.75 -10.30 -23.37
C GLY A 123 1.74 -8.88 -23.97
N SER A 124 0.54 -8.39 -24.31
CA SER A 124 0.36 -7.12 -25.01
C SER A 124 0.79 -5.91 -24.17
N ALA A 125 0.66 -5.98 -22.85
CA ALA A 125 1.01 -4.86 -21.97
C ALA A 125 2.52 -4.71 -21.80
N LEU A 126 3.25 -5.84 -21.78
CA LEU A 126 4.70 -5.86 -21.75
C LEU A 126 5.29 -5.31 -23.06
N SER A 127 4.67 -5.60 -24.20
CA SER A 127 5.09 -5.07 -25.52
C SER A 127 5.02 -3.54 -25.59
N VAL A 128 4.07 -2.90 -24.89
CA VAL A 128 4.00 -1.43 -24.78
C VAL A 128 5.18 -0.88 -23.96
N CYS A 129 5.61 -1.63 -22.95
CA CYS A 129 6.67 -1.20 -22.04
C CYS A 129 8.07 -1.62 -22.51
N SER A 130 8.20 -2.58 -23.44
CA SER A 130 9.50 -3.09 -23.89
C SER A 130 10.37 -2.05 -24.60
N GLY A 131 9.76 -0.96 -25.08
CA GLY A 131 10.49 0.18 -25.66
C GLY A 131 11.07 1.16 -24.63
N ILE A 132 10.75 0.99 -23.34
CA ILE A 132 11.04 1.95 -22.29
C ILE A 132 11.85 1.25 -21.18
N PRO A 133 13.09 1.67 -20.89
CA PRO A 133 13.89 1.06 -19.82
C PRO A 133 13.20 1.21 -18.44
N PRO A 134 13.14 0.14 -17.63
CA PRO A 134 12.60 0.18 -16.26
C PRO A 134 13.59 0.86 -15.31
N ILE A 135 13.77 2.15 -15.49
CA ILE A 135 14.57 3.03 -14.64
C ILE A 135 13.58 3.86 -13.79
N GLY A 136 13.95 4.19 -12.56
CA GLY A 136 13.07 4.90 -11.62
C GLY A 136 12.50 6.20 -12.18
N ASP A 137 13.31 6.99 -12.88
CA ASP A 137 12.85 8.22 -13.56
C ASP A 137 11.77 7.97 -14.62
N ASN A 138 11.80 6.78 -15.22
CA ASN A 138 10.89 6.37 -16.28
C ASN A 138 9.59 5.73 -15.75
N TYR A 139 9.50 5.47 -14.45
CA TYR A 139 8.30 4.87 -13.84
C TYR A 139 7.03 5.63 -14.22
N ARG A 140 7.05 6.97 -14.07
CA ARG A 140 5.91 7.83 -14.41
C ARG A 140 5.57 7.79 -15.90
N ILE A 141 6.58 7.66 -16.76
CA ILE A 141 6.41 7.61 -18.22
C ILE A 141 5.78 6.28 -18.62
N ILE A 142 6.27 5.17 -18.07
CA ILE A 142 5.74 3.82 -18.30
C ILE A 142 4.30 3.71 -17.81
N LEU A 143 4.03 4.19 -16.60
CA LEU A 143 2.69 4.18 -16.02
C LEU A 143 1.73 5.02 -16.89
N LYS A 144 2.16 6.20 -17.33
CA LYS A 144 1.35 7.06 -18.22
C LYS A 144 1.10 6.40 -19.58
N ALA A 145 2.10 5.77 -20.17
CA ALA A 145 1.96 5.07 -21.46
C ALA A 145 0.96 3.91 -21.36
N LEU A 146 0.96 3.17 -20.25
CA LEU A 146 -0.01 2.12 -20.00
C LEU A 146 -1.43 2.67 -19.81
N VAL A 147 -1.58 3.73 -19.01
CA VAL A 147 -2.88 4.40 -18.84
C VAL A 147 -3.41 4.90 -20.18
N ASP A 148 -2.58 5.55 -21.01
CA ASP A 148 -3.00 6.05 -22.31
C ASP A 148 -3.46 4.92 -23.27
N LYS A 149 -2.78 3.77 -23.22
CA LYS A 149 -3.10 2.61 -24.06
C LYS A 149 -4.31 1.79 -23.58
N PHE A 150 -4.50 1.66 -22.26
CA PHE A 150 -5.43 0.70 -21.67
C PHE A 150 -6.57 1.36 -20.86
N ASP A 151 -6.49 2.64 -20.47
CA ASP A 151 -7.56 3.40 -19.79
C ASP A 151 -8.54 4.06 -20.78
N ASP A 152 -8.90 3.36 -21.85
CA ASP A 152 -9.99 3.83 -22.71
C ASP A 152 -11.34 3.44 -22.09
N LYS A 153 -11.89 4.37 -21.30
CA LYS A 153 -13.19 4.22 -20.63
C LYS A 153 -14.32 3.82 -21.59
N ARG A 154 -14.27 4.22 -22.87
CA ARG A 154 -15.28 3.86 -23.88
C ARG A 154 -15.17 2.40 -24.27
N LEU A 155 -13.96 1.92 -24.53
CA LEU A 155 -13.70 0.50 -24.81
C LEU A 155 -14.04 -0.38 -23.60
N ILE A 156 -13.66 0.06 -22.40
CA ILE A 156 -14.00 -0.64 -21.15
C ILE A 156 -15.52 -0.76 -21.02
N ALA A 157 -16.26 0.35 -21.14
CA ALA A 157 -17.72 0.36 -21.04
C ALA A 157 -18.40 -0.50 -22.12
N ASN A 158 -17.99 -0.38 -23.38
CA ASN A 158 -18.51 -1.21 -24.47
C ASN A 158 -18.28 -2.69 -24.19
N SER A 159 -17.12 -3.05 -23.66
CA SER A 159 -16.82 -4.45 -23.33
C SER A 159 -17.66 -5.01 -22.17
N TYR A 160 -18.12 -4.15 -21.24
CA TYR A 160 -19.09 -4.52 -20.21
C TYR A 160 -20.49 -4.65 -20.79
N ILE A 161 -20.89 -3.71 -21.66
CA ILE A 161 -22.18 -3.76 -22.36
C ILE A 161 -22.27 -5.01 -23.22
N GLU A 162 -21.23 -5.34 -24.00
CA GLU A 162 -21.15 -6.58 -24.77
C GLU A 162 -21.26 -7.82 -23.88
N GLN A 163 -20.66 -7.83 -22.68
CA GLN A 163 -20.84 -8.95 -21.74
C GLN A 163 -22.28 -9.05 -21.22
N LEU A 164 -22.92 -7.92 -20.94
CA LEU A 164 -24.32 -7.88 -20.50
C LEU A 164 -25.27 -8.32 -21.63
N LEU A 165 -24.99 -7.92 -22.87
CA LEU A 165 -25.78 -8.26 -24.05
C LEU A 165 -25.54 -9.71 -24.50
N ASN A 166 -24.31 -10.19 -24.37
CA ASN A 166 -23.92 -11.57 -24.66
C ASN A 166 -24.18 -12.50 -23.47
N PHE A 167 -24.78 -11.99 -22.39
CA PHE A 167 -25.32 -12.78 -21.32
C PHE A 167 -26.52 -13.55 -21.88
N LYS A 168 -26.26 -14.80 -22.28
CA LYS A 168 -27.26 -15.70 -22.84
C LYS A 168 -28.38 -15.84 -21.80
N GLN A 169 -29.52 -15.21 -22.07
CA GLN A 169 -30.75 -15.41 -21.31
C GLN A 169 -30.96 -16.92 -21.21
N ALA A 170 -31.08 -17.44 -19.98
CA ALA A 170 -31.33 -18.85 -19.74
C ALA A 170 -32.62 -19.23 -20.50
N GLN A 171 -32.46 -19.91 -21.64
CA GLN A 171 -33.56 -20.41 -22.43
C GLN A 171 -34.11 -21.63 -21.69
N GLY A 172 -35.21 -21.39 -20.98
CA GLY A 172 -36.07 -22.43 -20.45
C GLY A 172 -35.74 -22.84 -19.02
N GLU A 173 -36.73 -22.71 -18.14
CA GLU A 173 -36.81 -23.35 -16.84
C GLU A 173 -36.74 -24.88 -17.01
N THR A 174 -35.54 -25.43 -17.19
CA THR A 174 -35.34 -26.87 -17.20
C THR A 174 -34.53 -27.25 -15.97
N PHE A 175 -34.91 -28.33 -15.29
CA PHE A 175 -34.28 -28.80 -14.04
C PHE A 175 -32.74 -28.93 -14.12
N ALA A 176 -32.19 -29.19 -15.31
CA ALA A 176 -30.76 -29.26 -15.56
C ALA A 176 -30.02 -27.91 -15.36
N SER A 177 -30.68 -26.77 -15.60
CA SER A 177 -30.09 -25.43 -15.44
C SER A 177 -29.91 -25.02 -13.98
N LEU A 178 -30.70 -25.58 -13.05
CA LEU A 178 -30.58 -25.30 -11.62
C LEU A 178 -29.40 -26.03 -10.98
N ASN A 179 -29.02 -27.20 -11.51
CA ASN A 179 -27.89 -27.97 -11.00
C ASN A 179 -26.52 -27.44 -11.49
N LEU A 180 -26.52 -26.36 -12.27
CA LEU A 180 -25.31 -25.63 -12.69
C LEU A 180 -25.03 -24.41 -11.77
N PHE A 181 -25.94 -24.12 -10.83
CA PHE A 181 -25.87 -22.94 -9.95
C PHE A 181 -25.55 -23.27 -8.49
N ILE A 182 -25.37 -24.56 -8.15
CA ILE A 182 -24.89 -25.03 -6.83
C ILE A 182 -23.53 -25.68 -7.04
#